data_AF-A0AA86RAT8-F1
#
_entry.id   AF-A0AA86RAT8-F1
#
_cell.length_a   1.000
_cell.length_b   1.000
_cell.length_c   1.000
_cell.angle_alpha   90.00
_cell.angle_beta   90.00
_cell.angle_gamma   90.00
#
_symmetry.space_group_name_H-M   'P 1'
#
loop_
_entity.id
_entity.type
_entity.pdbx_description
1 polymer ?
#
loop_
_entity_poly.entity_id
_entity_poly.type
_entity_poly.pdbx_seq_one_letter_code
_entity_poly.pdbx_strand_id
1 'polypeptide(L)'
;MSQKLLVNSDFRYSRIFESIPFEFAEIVPDVQFQCVETNCSIFIVKDLKRNLEPLLKQTQHFNPRIIITYCDSLDLTELAYKHNYSIIITDSDENTRKMLNGAQRYAKKPNDIYTKIKQIDTAELKTELLELMLNKKQVEKILEKNLSIKEIINMNLEQLSEIPNMSVVSARKFCSLARGEKQ
;
A
#
# COMPACT_ATOMS: atom_id res chain seq x y z
N MET A 1 -6.26 20.06 2.18
CA MET A 1 -5.29 19.03 1.77
C MET A 1 -4.04 19.74 1.27
N SER A 2 -2.90 19.63 1.96
CA SER A 2 -1.67 20.32 1.55
C SER A 2 -0.80 19.36 0.74
N GLN A 3 -0.74 19.59 -0.57
CA GLN A 3 0.15 18.90 -1.52
C GLN A 3 1.03 19.95 -2.15
N LYS A 4 2.33 19.67 -2.24
CA LYS A 4 3.30 20.60 -2.82
C LYS A 4 4.06 19.91 -3.95
N LEU A 5 4.01 20.50 -5.14
CA LEU A 5 4.88 20.10 -6.25
C LEU A 5 6.04 21.09 -6.32
N LEU A 6 7.24 20.58 -6.08
CA LEU A 6 8.48 21.32 -6.20
C LEU A 6 9.18 20.91 -7.49
N VAL A 7 9.69 21.88 -8.23
CA VAL A 7 10.42 21.67 -9.49
C VAL A 7 11.81 22.25 -9.32
N ASN A 8 12.84 21.48 -9.69
CA ASN A 8 14.21 21.97 -9.69
C ASN A 8 14.33 23.18 -10.62
N SER A 9 14.98 24.25 -10.15
CA SER A 9 15.16 25.51 -10.90
C SER A 9 15.87 25.33 -12.25
N ASP A 10 16.69 24.29 -12.40
CA ASP A 10 17.42 23.98 -13.63
C ASP A 10 16.60 23.09 -14.59
N PHE A 11 15.41 22.63 -14.18
CA PHE A 11 14.62 21.68 -14.95
C PHE A 11 13.82 22.35 -16.09
N ARG A 12 14.11 21.94 -17.33
CA ARG A 12 13.49 22.48 -18.55
C ARG A 12 12.43 21.57 -19.18
N TYR A 13 11.43 21.13 -18.43
CA TYR A 13 10.27 20.41 -19.00
C TYR A 13 8.97 20.72 -18.25
N SER A 14 8.23 21.73 -18.73
CA SER A 14 6.95 22.15 -18.11
C SER A 14 5.74 21.28 -18.50
N ARG A 15 5.85 20.41 -19.52
CA ARG A 15 4.70 19.71 -20.11
C ARG A 15 4.16 18.53 -19.30
N ILE A 16 4.95 17.95 -18.40
CA ILE A 16 4.51 16.82 -17.55
C ILE A 16 3.48 17.30 -16.49
N PHE A 17 3.44 18.61 -16.18
CA PHE A 17 2.76 19.17 -15.01
C PHE A 17 1.77 20.31 -15.34
N GLU A 18 1.36 20.48 -16.60
CA GLU A 18 0.53 21.61 -17.06
C GLU A 18 -0.78 21.82 -16.28
N SER A 19 -1.22 20.85 -15.49
CA SER A 19 -2.44 20.90 -14.67
C SER A 19 -2.23 20.90 -13.15
N ILE A 20 -0.98 20.96 -12.66
CA ILE A 20 -0.68 20.92 -11.22
C ILE A 20 0.08 22.20 -10.83
N PRO A 21 -0.44 23.02 -9.89
CA PRO A 21 0.30 24.15 -9.35
C PRO A 21 1.62 23.70 -8.76
N PHE A 22 2.70 24.42 -9.08
CA PHE A 22 4.04 24.07 -8.65
C PHE A 22 4.85 25.30 -8.24
N GLU A 23 5.91 25.05 -7.48
CA GLU A 23 6.89 26.06 -7.08
C GLU A 23 8.28 25.61 -7.51
N PHE A 24 9.11 26.57 -7.95
CA PHE A 24 10.52 26.30 -8.16
C PHE A 24 11.25 26.23 -6.82
N ALA A 25 12.18 25.28 -6.69
CA ALA A 25 13.00 25.11 -5.51
C ALA A 25 14.38 24.56 -5.87
N GLU A 26 15.37 24.85 -5.02
CA GLU A 26 16.69 24.19 -5.09
C GLU A 26 16.59 22.79 -4.47
N ILE A 27 16.20 21.83 -5.30
CA ILE A 27 16.05 20.42 -4.92
C ILE A 27 16.90 19.54 -5.83
N VAL A 28 17.40 18.42 -5.33
CA VAL A 28 18.18 17.46 -6.13
C VAL A 28 17.35 16.77 -7.21
N PRO A 29 16.18 16.17 -6.92
CA PRO A 29 15.36 15.57 -7.96
C PRO A 29 14.85 16.64 -8.91
N ASP A 30 14.62 16.28 -10.17
CA ASP A 30 14.06 17.19 -11.16
C ASP A 30 12.69 17.71 -10.70
N VAL A 31 11.89 16.83 -10.12
CA VAL A 31 10.59 17.16 -9.54
C VAL A 31 10.36 16.35 -8.27
N GLN A 32 9.77 16.99 -7.26
CA GLN A 32 9.34 16.37 -6.03
C GLN A 32 7.86 16.66 -5.78
N PHE A 33 7.05 15.61 -5.64
CA PHE A 33 5.71 15.71 -5.11
C PHE A 33 5.70 15.28 -3.65
N GLN A 34 5.39 16.22 -2.76
CA GLN A 34 5.31 15.98 -1.32
C GLN A 34 3.86 15.85 -0.86
N CYS A 35 3.55 14.74 -0.19
CA CYS A 35 2.30 14.54 0.52
C CYS A 35 2.53 14.69 2.02
N VAL A 36 2.09 15.83 2.58
CA VAL A 36 2.33 16.19 3.99
C VAL A 36 1.66 15.19 4.94
N GLU A 37 0.44 14.75 4.61
CA GLU A 37 -0.39 13.90 5.48
C GLU A 37 0.21 12.50 5.71
N THR A 38 0.88 11.95 4.70
CA THR A 38 1.49 10.61 4.78
C THR A 38 3.01 10.65 4.92
N ASN A 39 3.61 11.84 4.97
CA ASN A 39 5.06 12.06 4.87
C ASN A 39 5.69 11.31 3.67
N CYS A 40 4.89 11.09 2.63
CA CYS A 40 5.28 10.42 1.40
C CYS A 40 5.87 11.43 0.43
N SER A 41 6.89 11.01 -0.31
CA SER A 41 7.43 11.82 -1.40
C SER A 41 7.69 10.99 -2.64
N ILE A 42 7.31 11.56 -3.78
CA ILE A 42 7.54 11.00 -5.12
C ILE A 42 8.57 11.90 -5.81
N PHE A 43 9.63 11.29 -6.33
CA PHE A 43 10.75 11.98 -6.95
C PHE A 43 10.80 11.58 -8.42
N ILE A 44 10.90 12.56 -9.32
CA ILE A 44 11.24 12.32 -10.73
C ILE A 44 12.70 12.69 -10.88
N VAL A 45 13.49 11.76 -11.40
CA VAL A 45 14.94 11.94 -11.61
C VAL A 45 15.31 11.37 -12.96
N LYS A 46 15.76 12.22 -13.89
CA LYS A 46 16.08 11.81 -15.26
C LYS A 46 17.44 11.13 -15.37
N ASP A 47 18.42 11.64 -14.63
CA ASP A 47 19.77 11.08 -14.53
C ASP A 47 19.98 10.64 -13.07
N LEU A 48 19.50 9.43 -12.76
CA LEU A 48 19.58 8.91 -11.40
C LEU A 48 21.03 8.62 -11.02
N LYS A 49 21.85 8.13 -11.96
CA LYS A 49 23.29 7.90 -11.74
C LYS A 49 24.04 9.12 -11.23
N ARG A 50 23.82 10.30 -11.81
CA ARG A 50 24.47 11.52 -11.35
C ARG A 50 23.93 12.04 -10.03
N ASN A 51 22.64 11.82 -9.76
CA ASN A 51 21.95 12.44 -8.63
C ASN A 51 21.73 11.49 -7.44
N LEU A 52 22.17 10.24 -7.51
CA LEU A 52 21.85 9.23 -6.51
C LEU A 52 22.31 9.60 -5.10
N GLU A 53 23.61 9.85 -4.91
CA GLU A 53 24.16 10.20 -3.60
C GLU A 53 23.53 11.47 -2.97
N PRO A 54 23.40 12.60 -3.69
CA PRO A 54 22.76 13.77 -3.12
C PRO A 54 21.26 13.55 -2.86
N LEU A 55 20.56 12.78 -3.70
CA LEU A 55 19.16 12.41 -3.50
C LEU A 55 18.99 11.59 -2.22
N LEU A 56 19.87 10.60 -2.01
CA LEU A 56 19.87 9.76 -0.81
C LEU A 56 20.09 10.56 0.47
N LYS A 57 20.86 11.66 0.45
CA LYS A 57 21.04 12.53 1.61
C LYS A 57 19.82 13.41 1.88
N GLN A 58 19.24 13.99 0.83
CA GLN A 58 18.13 14.92 0.95
C GLN A 58 16.80 14.25 1.33
N THR A 59 16.60 12.98 0.97
CA THR A 59 15.27 12.34 1.00
C THR A 59 15.06 11.29 2.09
N GLN A 60 15.98 11.16 3.05
CA GLN A 60 15.95 10.10 4.09
C GLN A 60 14.74 10.16 5.03
N HIS A 61 14.16 11.35 5.21
CA HIS A 61 13.09 11.59 6.17
C HIS A 61 11.68 11.31 5.61
N PHE A 62 11.57 10.98 4.32
CA PHE A 62 10.29 10.64 3.69
C PHE A 62 10.02 9.14 3.77
N ASN A 63 8.75 8.76 3.92
CA ASN A 63 8.30 7.37 3.87
C ASN A 63 6.81 7.30 3.50
N PRO A 64 6.40 6.62 2.42
CA PRO A 64 7.22 5.93 1.43
C PRO A 64 8.01 6.87 0.50
N ARG A 65 9.06 6.32 -0.12
CA ARG A 65 9.91 7.01 -1.10
C ARG A 65 9.78 6.32 -2.46
N ILE A 66 9.25 7.06 -3.43
CA ILE A 66 9.03 6.56 -4.78
C ILE A 66 9.93 7.34 -5.74
N ILE A 67 10.77 6.65 -6.51
CA ILE A 67 11.57 7.26 -7.58
C ILE A 67 10.94 6.86 -8.91
N ILE A 68 10.65 7.85 -9.77
CA ILE A 68 10.32 7.66 -11.17
C ILE A 68 11.55 8.10 -11.97
N THR A 69 12.18 7.18 -12.69
CA THR A 69 13.38 7.46 -13.48
C THR A 69 13.21 6.99 -14.91
N TYR A 70 13.94 7.63 -15.82
CA TYR A 70 14.08 7.13 -17.17
C TYR A 70 15.09 5.98 -17.17
N CYS A 71 14.95 5.07 -18.14
CA CYS A 71 15.81 3.89 -18.30
C CYS A 71 17.27 4.21 -17.99
N ASP A 72 17.77 3.69 -16.85
CA ASP A 72 19.12 3.95 -16.37
C ASP A 72 19.90 2.63 -16.36
N SER A 73 21.19 2.71 -16.69
CA SER A 73 22.13 1.58 -16.75
C SER A 73 22.57 1.05 -15.38
N LEU A 74 21.95 1.54 -14.32
CA LEU A 74 22.25 1.20 -12.92
C LEU A 74 21.60 -0.11 -12.49
N ASP A 75 22.24 -0.77 -11.52
CA ASP A 75 21.57 -1.81 -10.72
C ASP A 75 20.58 -1.13 -9.74
N LEU A 76 19.34 -0.96 -10.21
CA LEU A 76 18.26 -0.37 -9.43
C LEU A 76 17.73 -1.32 -8.34
N THR A 77 18.04 -2.62 -8.42
CA THR A 77 17.58 -3.61 -7.45
C THR A 77 18.30 -3.44 -6.12
N GLU A 78 19.62 -3.24 -6.16
CA GLU A 78 20.40 -2.97 -4.96
C GLU A 78 19.95 -1.67 -4.28
N LEU A 79 19.67 -0.63 -5.07
CA LEU A 79 19.17 0.66 -4.57
C LEU A 79 17.81 0.52 -3.88
N ALA A 80 16.86 -0.16 -4.53
CA ALA A 80 15.53 -0.39 -3.98
C ALA A 80 15.59 -1.13 -2.63
N TYR A 81 16.44 -2.15 -2.54
CA TYR A 81 16.59 -2.98 -1.35
C TYR A 81 17.33 -2.26 -0.21
N LYS A 82 18.54 -1.76 -0.46
CA LYS A 82 19.38 -1.16 0.59
C LYS A 82 18.79 0.11 1.17
N HIS A 83 18.14 0.90 0.33
CA HIS A 83 17.66 2.21 0.72
C HIS A 83 16.14 2.29 0.82
N ASN A 84 15.41 1.17 0.73
CA ASN A 84 13.95 1.11 0.86
C ASN A 84 13.24 2.17 -0.01
N TYR A 85 13.49 2.07 -1.33
CA TYR A 85 12.80 2.85 -2.36
C TYR A 85 11.94 1.93 -3.23
N SER A 86 10.79 2.45 -3.64
CA SER A 86 10.06 1.91 -4.77
C SER A 86 10.52 2.64 -6.03
N ILE A 87 11.06 1.92 -7.01
CA ILE A 87 11.57 2.53 -8.25
C ILE A 87 10.65 2.15 -9.41
N ILE A 88 10.23 3.16 -10.16
CA ILE A 88 9.41 3.04 -11.37
C ILE A 88 10.26 3.52 -12.53
N ILE A 89 10.45 2.66 -13.53
CA ILE A 89 11.20 2.99 -14.74
C ILE A 89 10.20 3.36 -15.83
N THR A 90 10.46 4.47 -16.52
CA THR A 90 9.64 4.96 -17.62
C THR A 90 10.49 5.22 -18.87
N ASP A 91 9.86 5.14 -20.03
CA ASP A 91 10.50 5.33 -21.35
C ASP A 91 10.10 6.64 -22.02
N SER A 92 9.12 7.37 -21.46
CA SER A 92 8.52 8.55 -22.07
C SER A 92 7.91 9.49 -21.04
N ASP A 93 7.77 10.75 -21.42
CA ASP A 93 7.15 11.79 -20.59
C ASP A 93 5.67 11.49 -20.31
N GLU A 94 4.97 10.91 -21.28
CA GLU A 94 3.57 10.51 -21.10
C GLU A 94 3.44 9.41 -20.04
N ASN A 95 4.31 8.41 -20.07
CA ASN A 95 4.33 7.35 -19.07
C ASN A 95 4.77 7.88 -17.70
N THR A 96 5.75 8.79 -17.65
CA THR A 96 6.14 9.49 -16.43
C THR A 96 4.94 10.20 -15.79
N ARG A 97 4.14 10.91 -16.59
CA ARG A 97 2.91 11.56 -16.12
C ARG A 97 1.87 10.55 -15.60
N LYS A 98 1.64 9.45 -16.33
CA LYS A 98 0.72 8.38 -15.89
C LYS A 98 1.18 7.78 -14.56
N MET A 99 2.47 7.50 -14.41
CA MET A 99 3.05 6.94 -13.19
C MET A 99 2.98 7.92 -12.03
N LEU A 100 3.27 9.20 -12.25
CA LEU A 100 3.10 10.23 -11.22
C LEU A 100 1.66 10.28 -10.71
N ASN A 101 0.68 10.34 -11.62
CA ASN A 101 -0.74 10.36 -11.24
C ASN A 101 -1.14 9.10 -10.45
N GLY A 102 -0.65 7.92 -10.85
CA GLY A 102 -0.88 6.66 -10.12
C GLY A 102 -0.23 6.67 -8.73
N ALA A 103 1.04 7.06 -8.65
CA ALA A 103 1.79 7.15 -7.41
C ALA A 103 1.19 8.19 -6.45
N GLN A 104 0.68 9.31 -6.95
CA GLN A 104 -0.04 10.31 -6.14
C GLN A 104 -1.32 9.71 -5.52
N ARG A 105 -2.08 8.91 -6.27
CA ARG A 105 -3.27 8.21 -5.73
C ARG A 105 -2.88 7.22 -4.63
N TYR A 106 -1.80 6.49 -4.84
CA TYR A 106 -1.24 5.58 -3.83
C TYR A 106 -0.75 6.32 -2.58
N ALA A 107 -0.03 7.43 -2.75
CA ALA A 107 0.45 8.28 -1.66
C ALA A 107 -0.67 8.90 -0.82
N LYS A 108 -1.84 9.15 -1.42
CA LYS A 108 -3.07 9.59 -0.72
C LYS A 108 -3.77 8.45 0.03
N LYS A 109 -3.51 7.19 -0.31
CA LYS A 109 -4.15 6.01 0.26
C LYS A 109 -3.17 4.84 0.46
N PRO A 110 -2.07 4.99 1.24
CA PRO A 110 -1.21 3.85 1.57
C PRO A 110 -1.99 2.77 2.33
N ASN A 111 -3.11 3.15 2.95
CA ASN A 111 -3.92 2.31 3.80
C ASN A 111 -5.09 1.61 3.09
N ASP A 112 -5.30 1.62 1.77
CA ASP A 112 -6.57 1.06 1.22
C ASP A 112 -6.73 -0.45 1.53
N ILE A 113 -5.64 -1.22 1.57
CA ILE A 113 -5.67 -2.64 1.99
C ILE A 113 -5.76 -2.76 3.51
N TYR A 114 -4.97 -2.01 4.29
CA TYR A 114 -5.02 -2.07 5.75
C TYR A 114 -6.33 -1.48 6.35
N THR A 115 -6.97 -0.54 5.64
CA THR A 115 -8.29 0.03 5.98
C THR A 115 -9.38 -0.95 5.57
N LYS A 116 -9.27 -1.63 4.42
CA LYS A 116 -10.16 -2.75 4.07
C LYS A 116 -10.03 -3.92 5.05
N ILE A 117 -8.83 -4.22 5.53
CA ILE A 117 -8.58 -5.21 6.59
C ILE A 117 -9.17 -4.74 7.93
N LYS A 118 -9.09 -3.44 8.27
CA LYS A 118 -9.82 -2.86 9.42
C LYS A 118 -11.34 -2.80 9.22
N GLN A 119 -11.82 -2.82 7.98
CA GLN A 119 -13.25 -2.89 7.60
C GLN A 119 -13.76 -4.34 7.52
N ILE A 120 -12.95 -5.37 7.79
CA ILE A 120 -13.45 -6.75 7.84
C ILE A 120 -14.54 -6.93 8.91
N ASP A 121 -14.66 -6.00 9.88
CA ASP A 121 -15.75 -5.98 10.85
C ASP A 121 -17.06 -5.36 10.33
N THR A 122 -17.17 -4.99 9.05
CA THR A 122 -18.49 -4.75 8.46
C THR A 122 -19.24 -6.08 8.33
N ALA A 123 -20.55 -6.05 8.60
CA ALA A 123 -21.37 -7.26 8.63
C ALA A 123 -21.30 -8.08 7.32
N GLU A 124 -21.18 -7.41 6.17
CA GLU A 124 -21.07 -8.06 4.85
C GLU A 124 -19.77 -8.86 4.69
N LEU A 125 -18.60 -8.23 4.90
CA LEU A 125 -17.30 -8.89 4.75
C LEU A 125 -17.09 -10.02 5.76
N LYS A 126 -17.59 -9.82 7.00
CA LYS A 126 -17.59 -10.84 8.04
C LYS A 126 -18.42 -12.06 7.63
N THR A 127 -19.57 -11.85 7.00
CA THR A 127 -20.44 -12.93 6.51
C THR A 127 -19.77 -13.68 5.36
N GLU A 128 -19.26 -12.97 4.35
CA GLU A 128 -18.58 -13.58 3.19
C GLU A 128 -17.39 -14.46 3.62
N LEU A 129 -16.55 -13.98 4.54
CA LEU A 129 -15.40 -14.74 5.03
C LEU A 129 -15.82 -16.02 5.77
N LEU A 130 -16.88 -15.94 6.58
CA LEU A 130 -17.36 -17.10 7.32
C LEU A 130 -18.02 -18.13 6.39
N GLU A 131 -18.72 -17.70 5.34
CA GLU A 131 -19.35 -18.58 4.34
C GLU A 131 -18.33 -19.38 3.51
N LEU A 132 -17.08 -18.92 3.40
CA LEU A 132 -16.00 -19.69 2.77
C LEU A 132 -15.57 -20.92 3.59
N MET A 133 -15.75 -20.87 4.91
CA MET A 133 -15.26 -21.90 5.84
C MET A 133 -16.39 -22.74 6.43
N LEU A 134 -17.60 -22.19 6.49
CA LEU A 134 -18.75 -22.73 7.22
C LEU A 134 -20.00 -22.65 6.36
N ASN A 135 -21.01 -23.47 6.68
CA ASN A 135 -22.30 -23.38 6.01
C ASN A 135 -23.13 -22.20 6.55
N LYS A 136 -24.09 -21.74 5.76
CA LYS A 136 -24.95 -20.59 6.09
C LYS A 136 -25.60 -20.64 7.48
N LYS A 137 -26.08 -21.81 7.92
CA LYS A 137 -26.69 -21.97 9.26
C LYS A 137 -25.68 -21.79 10.40
N GLN A 138 -24.43 -22.24 10.20
CA GLN A 138 -23.35 -22.02 11.17
C GLN A 138 -22.93 -20.55 11.20
N VAL A 139 -22.87 -19.90 10.04
CA VAL A 139 -22.55 -18.46 9.93
C VAL A 139 -23.59 -17.62 10.67
N GLU A 140 -24.88 -17.85 10.43
CA GLU A 140 -25.98 -17.18 11.14
C GLU A 140 -25.82 -17.28 12.68
N LYS A 141 -25.50 -18.47 13.19
CA LYS A 141 -25.30 -18.70 14.64
C LYS A 141 -24.03 -18.08 15.21
N ILE A 142 -22.98 -17.92 14.41
CA ILE A 142 -21.76 -17.21 14.83
C ILE A 142 -22.01 -15.70 14.86
N LEU A 143 -22.72 -15.17 13.86
CA LEU A 143 -23.05 -13.76 13.78
C LEU A 143 -23.97 -13.32 14.94
N GLU A 144 -24.89 -14.19 15.39
CA GLU A 144 -25.71 -13.97 16.59
C GLU A 144 -24.89 -13.71 17.87
N LYS A 145 -23.65 -14.21 17.97
CA LYS A 145 -22.79 -14.01 19.15
C LYS A 145 -22.17 -12.62 19.25
N ASN A 146 -22.35 -11.73 18.25
CA ASN A 146 -21.80 -10.37 18.21
C ASN A 146 -20.28 -10.25 18.46
N LEU A 147 -19.52 -11.31 18.18
CA LEU A 147 -18.06 -11.35 18.31
C LEU A 147 -17.39 -10.70 17.10
N SER A 148 -16.29 -9.98 17.28
CA SER A 148 -15.46 -9.52 16.16
C SER A 148 -14.87 -10.70 15.37
N ILE A 149 -14.48 -10.47 14.10
CA ILE A 149 -13.84 -11.52 13.29
C ILE A 149 -12.58 -12.10 13.97
N LYS A 150 -11.83 -11.26 14.70
CA LYS A 150 -10.61 -11.65 15.40
C LYS A 150 -10.92 -12.59 16.56
N GLU A 151 -12.01 -12.35 17.28
CA GLU A 151 -12.46 -13.24 18.36
C GLU A 151 -12.92 -14.57 17.78
N ILE A 152 -13.65 -14.56 16.66
CA ILE A 152 -14.15 -15.78 15.99
C ILE A 152 -12.98 -16.67 15.52
N ILE A 153 -11.97 -16.10 14.84
CA ILE A 153 -10.77 -16.84 14.39
C ILE A 153 -10.01 -17.46 15.57
N ASN A 154 -10.02 -16.80 16.73
CA ASN A 154 -9.32 -17.25 17.94
C ASN A 154 -10.16 -18.14 18.87
N MET A 155 -11.40 -18.51 18.49
CA MET A 155 -12.20 -19.46 19.26
C MET A 155 -11.56 -20.85 19.29
N ASN A 156 -11.35 -21.42 20.47
CA ASN A 156 -10.80 -22.76 20.59
C ASN A 156 -11.83 -23.84 20.15
N LEU A 157 -11.38 -25.09 20.06
CA LEU A 157 -12.23 -26.18 19.56
C LEU A 157 -13.49 -26.41 20.42
N GLU A 158 -13.37 -26.23 21.73
CA GLU A 158 -14.49 -26.37 22.69
C GLU A 158 -15.54 -25.28 22.43
N GLN A 159 -15.11 -24.03 22.34
CA GLN A 159 -15.97 -22.87 22.04
C GLN A 159 -16.66 -22.97 20.68
N LEU A 160 -15.98 -23.54 19.68
CA LEU A 160 -16.57 -23.79 18.36
C LEU A 160 -17.59 -24.92 18.41
N SER A 161 -17.34 -25.95 19.22
CA SER A 161 -18.24 -27.11 19.38
C SER A 161 -19.55 -26.75 20.11
N GLU A 162 -19.56 -25.64 20.86
CA GLU A 162 -20.77 -25.06 21.44
C GLU A 162 -21.68 -24.35 20.42
N ILE A 163 -21.21 -24.14 19.18
CA ILE A 163 -22.02 -23.51 18.13
C ILE A 163 -23.03 -24.53 17.60
N PRO A 164 -24.35 -24.22 17.59
CA PRO A 164 -25.34 -25.13 17.05
C PRO A 164 -25.04 -25.50 15.58
N ASN A 165 -25.17 -26.78 15.26
CA ASN A 165 -24.84 -27.37 13.95
C ASN A 165 -23.33 -27.36 13.59
N MET A 166 -22.44 -27.10 14.55
CA MET A 166 -21.00 -27.28 14.37
C MET A 166 -20.59 -28.69 14.81
N SER A 167 -20.18 -29.53 13.85
CA SER A 167 -19.56 -30.82 14.20
C SER A 167 -18.11 -30.61 14.63
N VAL A 168 -17.56 -31.55 15.42
CA VAL A 168 -16.13 -31.55 15.79
C VAL A 168 -15.23 -31.52 14.55
N VAL A 169 -15.63 -32.18 13.46
CA VAL A 169 -14.90 -32.18 12.19
C VAL A 169 -14.93 -30.80 11.54
N SER A 170 -16.10 -30.14 11.53
CA SER A 170 -16.25 -28.77 11.01
C SER A 170 -15.47 -27.75 11.83
N ALA A 171 -15.47 -27.87 13.16
CA ALA A 171 -14.69 -27.04 14.07
C ALA A 171 -13.18 -27.19 13.82
N ARG A 172 -12.68 -28.43 13.67
CA ARG A 172 -11.27 -28.69 13.31
C ARG A 172 -10.91 -28.09 11.95
N LYS A 173 -11.78 -28.28 10.95
CA LYS A 173 -11.58 -27.72 9.61
C LYS A 173 -11.51 -26.20 9.65
N PHE A 174 -12.39 -25.56 10.42
CA PHE A 174 -12.36 -24.11 10.64
C PHE A 174 -11.05 -23.66 11.29
N CYS A 175 -10.61 -24.28 12.39
CA CYS A 175 -9.33 -23.94 13.03
C CYS A 175 -8.14 -24.07 12.06
N SER A 176 -8.09 -25.17 11.31
CA SER A 176 -7.03 -25.42 10.33
C SER A 176 -7.02 -24.36 9.23
N LEU A 177 -8.17 -23.99 8.69
CA LEU A 177 -8.27 -22.97 7.63
C LEU A 177 -8.02 -21.55 8.14
N ALA A 178 -8.59 -21.19 9.29
CA ALA A 178 -8.52 -19.84 9.84
C ALA A 178 -7.13 -19.50 10.41
N ARG A 179 -6.38 -20.51 10.88
CA ARG A 179 -5.08 -20.33 11.55
C ARG A 179 -3.89 -20.90 10.78
N GLY A 180 -4.13 -21.65 9.70
CA GLY A 180 -3.08 -22.36 8.99
C GLY A 180 -2.43 -23.48 9.81
N GLU A 181 -3.15 -24.03 10.81
CA GLU A 181 -2.69 -25.19 11.58
C GLU A 181 -2.63 -26.40 10.64
N LYS A 182 -1.41 -26.94 10.44
CA LYS A 182 -1.19 -28.17 9.65
C LYS A 182 -1.86 -29.36 10.35
N GLN A 183 -2.53 -30.19 9.55
CA GLN A 183 -3.22 -31.42 9.97
C GLN A 183 -2.30 -32.41 10.68
#